data_AF-H0G303-F1
#
_entry.id   AF-H0G303-F1
#
_cell.length_a   1.000
_cell.length_b   1.000
_cell.length_c   1.000
_cell.angle_alpha   90.00
_cell.angle_beta   90.00
_cell.angle_gamma   90.00
#
_symmetry.space_group_name_H-M   'P 1'
#
loop_
_entity.id
_entity.type
_entity.pdbx_description
1 polymer ?
#
loop_
_entity_poly.entity_id
_entity_poly.type
_entity_poly.pdbx_seq_one_letter_code
_entity_poly.pdbx_strand_id
1 'polypeptide(L)' 'MLRLYDSRFSGNSWKVRILLNQLRRPFERITLDLDAGETKTDSFIELNRFARIPVLQLSDKRTIVESAAILLY' A
#
# COMPACT_ATOMS: atom_id res chain seq x y z
N MET A 1 -8.53 -7.83 7.93
CA MET A 1 -8.99 -6.70 7.09
C MET A 1 -7.85 -6.32 6.14
N LEU A 2 -8.15 -5.85 4.92
CA LEU A 2 -7.12 -5.32 4.01
C LEU A 2 -6.57 -4.00 4.56
N ARG A 3 -5.29 -3.75 4.37
CA ARG A 3 -4.65 -2.47 4.70
C ARG A 3 -3.79 -1.99 3.54
N LEU A 4 -4.02 -0.77 3.08
CA LEU A 4 -3.27 -0.14 2.02
C LEU A 4 -2.35 0.92 2.62
N TYR A 5 -1.04 0.69 2.56
CA TYR A 5 -0.04 1.71 2.82
C TYR A 5 0.18 2.53 1.54
N ASP A 6 -0.08 3.82 1.62
CA ASP A 6 0.02 4.73 0.48
C ASP A 6 0.58 6.10 0.82
N SER A 7 0.59 6.99 -0.17
CA SER A 7 0.73 8.42 0.04
C SER A 7 -0.32 9.18 -0.78
N ARG A 8 -0.59 10.43 -0.37
CA ARG A 8 -1.56 11.33 -1.01
C ARG A 8 -1.25 11.56 -2.48
N PHE A 9 0.03 11.77 -2.82
CA PHE A 9 0.47 12.18 -4.15
C PHE A 9 0.94 11.02 -5.05
N SER A 10 0.86 9.77 -4.58
CA SER A 10 1.28 8.63 -5.37
C SER A 10 0.22 8.19 -6.38
N GLY A 11 0.54 8.32 -7.66
CA GLY A 11 -0.27 7.75 -8.76
C GLY A 11 -0.36 6.23 -8.70
N ASN A 12 0.71 5.53 -8.30
CA ASN A 12 0.71 4.06 -8.18
C ASN A 12 -0.23 3.60 -7.07
N SER A 13 -0.26 4.29 -5.93
CA SER A 13 -1.23 4.00 -4.87
C SER A 13 -2.65 4.39 -5.26
N TRP A 14 -2.81 5.46 -6.06
CA TRP A 14 -4.13 5.89 -6.52
C TRP A 14 -4.83 4.83 -7.37
N LYS A 15 -4.09 4.13 -8.24
CA LYS A 15 -4.61 2.99 -9.01
C LYS A 15 -5.23 1.93 -8.09
N VAL A 16 -4.52 1.55 -7.02
CA VAL A 16 -4.98 0.54 -6.04
C VAL A 16 -6.21 1.05 -5.27
N ARG A 17 -6.23 2.33 -4.86
CA ARG A 17 -7.41 2.94 -4.22
C ARG A 17 -8.64 2.86 -5.11
N ILE A 18 -8.51 3.19 -6.41
CA ILE A 18 -9.63 3.11 -7.36
C ILE A 18 -10.14 1.66 -7.46
N LEU A 19 -9.24 0.70 -7.66
CA LEU A 19 -9.61 -0.71 -7.78
C LEU A 19 -10.38 -1.21 -6.55
N LEU A 20 -9.85 -0.98 -5.35
CA LEU A 20 -10.48 -1.45 -4.11
C LEU A 20 -11.89 -0.84 -3.92
N ASN A 21 -12.07 0.44 -4.27
CA ASN A 21 -13.38 1.09 -4.24
C ASN A 21 -14.34 0.53 -5.30
N GLN A 22 -13.88 0.33 -6.55
CA GLN A 22 -14.68 -0.27 -7.62
C GLN A 22 -15.16 -1.68 -7.26
N LEU A 23 -14.30 -2.47 -6.64
CA LEU A 23 -14.63 -3.81 -6.13
C LEU A 23 -15.42 -3.80 -4.81
N ARG A 24 -15.69 -2.62 -4.24
CA ARG A 24 -16.35 -2.44 -2.93
C ARG A 24 -15.67 -3.26 -1.83
N ARG A 25 -14.35 -3.39 -1.87
CA ARG A 25 -13.56 -4.08 -0.84
C ARG A 25 -13.25 -3.10 0.28
N PRO A 26 -13.69 -3.34 1.52
CA PRO A 26 -13.31 -2.48 2.64
C PRO A 26 -11.82 -2.66 2.94
N PHE A 27 -11.11 -1.54 3.14
CA PHE A 27 -9.70 -1.52 3.51
C PHE A 27 -9.41 -0.36 4.45
N GLU A 28 -8.46 -0.56 5.35
CA GLU A 28 -7.86 0.51 6.13
C GLU A 28 -6.78 1.20 5.28
N ARG A 29 -6.74 2.52 5.34
CA ARG A 29 -5.76 3.32 4.60
C ARG A 29 -4.75 3.92 5.56
N ILE A 30 -3.49 3.56 5.42
CA ILE A 30 -2.37 4.17 6.12
C ILE A 30 -1.68 5.12 5.14
N THR A 31 -1.89 6.43 5.32
CA THR A 31 -1.31 7.45 4.44
C THR A 31 0.00 7.93 5.05
N LEU A 32 1.08 7.73 4.31
CA LEU A 32 2.45 8.07 4.70
C LEU A 32 2.91 9.38 4.06
N ASP A 33 3.68 10.12 4.84
CA ASP A 33 4.50 11.25 4.42
C ASP A 33 5.85 10.74 3.90
N LEU A 34 6.03 10.85 2.58
CA LEU A 34 7.24 10.40 1.90
C LEU A 34 8.40 11.38 2.10
N ASP A 35 8.09 12.66 2.29
CA ASP A 35 9.10 13.72 2.49
C ASP A 35 9.68 13.64 3.90
N ALA A 36 8.85 13.28 4.88
CA ALA A 36 9.29 12.95 6.24
C ALA A 36 10.05 11.60 6.32
N GLY A 37 10.11 10.83 5.23
CA GLY A 37 10.87 9.59 5.15
C GLY A 37 10.24 8.39 5.88
N GLU A 38 8.91 8.38 6.08
CA GLU A 38 8.24 7.33 6.86
C GLU A 38 8.41 5.91 6.26
N THR A 39 8.71 5.79 4.96
CA THR A 39 9.00 4.51 4.31
C THR A 39 10.40 3.96 4.60
N LYS A 40 11.28 4.74 5.24
CA LYS A 40 12.66 4.33 5.59
C LYS A 40 12.77 3.71 6.98
N THR A 41 11.67 3.60 7.70
CA THR A 41 11.63 2.96 9.03
C THR A 41 11.79 1.45 8.90
N ASP A 42 12.44 0.82 9.88
CA ASP A 42 12.59 -0.64 9.91
C ASP A 42 11.23 -1.35 9.82
N SER A 43 10.23 -0.82 10.53
CA SER A 43 8.87 -1.35 10.52
C SER A 43 8.21 -1.30 9.14
N PHE A 44 8.53 -0.31 8.30
CA PHE A 44 8.02 -0.25 6.93
C PHE A 44 8.84 -1.15 5.98
N ILE A 45 10.15 -1.26 6.19
CA ILE A 45 11.02 -2.14 5.40
C ILE A 45 10.61 -3.61 5.55
N GLU A 46 10.12 -4.02 6.73
CA GLU A 46 9.52 -5.34 6.95
C GLU A 46 8.27 -5.59 6.09
N LEU A 47 7.53 -4.54 5.72
CA LEU A 47 6.36 -4.65 4.83
C LEU A 47 6.79 -4.72 3.36
N ASN A 48 7.81 -3.96 2.99
CA ASN A 48 8.39 -3.90 1.65
C ASN A 48 9.88 -3.52 1.71
N ARG A 49 10.76 -4.49 1.45
CA ARG A 49 12.22 -4.31 1.44
C ARG A 49 12.73 -3.17 0.55
N PHE A 50 11.94 -2.75 -0.44
CA PHE A 50 12.30 -1.65 -1.34
C PHE A 50 11.97 -0.27 -0.78
N ALA A 51 11.32 -0.17 0.40
CA ALA A 51 10.89 1.08 1.00
C ALA A 51 9.99 1.94 0.08
N ARG A 52 9.14 1.27 -0.74
CA ARG A 52 8.23 1.91 -1.70
C ARG A 52 6.77 1.64 -1.37
N ILE A 53 5.91 2.56 -1.79
CA ILE A 53 4.45 2.43 -1.80
C ILE A 53 3.93 2.25 -3.24
N PRO A 54 2.75 1.65 -3.45
CA PRO A 54 1.86 1.06 -2.44
C PRO A 54 2.33 -0.29 -1.90
N VAL A 55 1.85 -0.62 -0.69
CA VAL A 55 1.86 -1.98 -0.14
C VAL A 55 0.43 -2.34 0.25
N LEU A 56 -0.07 -3.46 -0.26
CA LEU A 56 -1.34 -4.05 0.19
C LEU A 56 -1.04 -5.18 1.17
N GLN A 57 -1.40 -5.00 2.43
CA GLN A 57 -1.35 -6.05 3.44
C GLN A 57 -2.70 -6.78 3.50
N LEU A 58 -2.65 -8.10 3.39
CA LEU A 58 -3.79 -8.99 3.44
C LEU A 58 -4.23 -9.26 4.89
N SER A 59 -5.41 -9.86 5.07
CA SER A 59 -5.93 -10.20 6.39
C SER A 59 -5.04 -11.17 7.17
N ASP A 60 -4.27 -12.00 6.47
CA ASP A 60 -3.32 -12.97 7.03
C ASP A 60 -1.89 -12.40 7.18
N LYS A 61 -1.74 -11.07 7.11
CA LYS A 61 -0.48 -10.31 7.27
C LYS A 61 0.51 -10.41 6.10
N ARG A 62 0.29 -11.24 5.09
CA ARG A 62 1.12 -11.23 3.88
C ARG A 62 1.03 -9.87 3.18
N THR A 63 2.11 -9.45 2.56
CA THR A 63 2.17 -8.20 1.79
C THR A 63 2.29 -8.50 0.30
N ILE A 64 1.59 -7.70 -0.50
CA ILE A 64 1.76 -7.62 -1.95
C ILE A 64 2.28 -6.22 -2.25
N VAL A 65 3.39 -6.17 -2.98
CA VAL A 65 4.08 -4.94 -3.39
C VAL A 65 4.06 -4.83 -4.91
N GLU A 66 4.45 -3.67 -5.45
CA GLU A 66 4.28 -3.27 -6.86
C GLU A 66 2.81 -3.09 -7.25
N SER A 67 2.46 -1.86 -7.67
CA SER A 67 1.05 -1.53 -7.95
C SER A 67 0.43 -2.42 -9.02
N ALA A 68 1.19 -2.83 -10.05
CA ALA A 68 0.65 -3.69 -11.10
C ALA A 68 0.34 -5.11 -10.60
N ALA A 69 1.18 -5.66 -9.72
CA ALA A 69 0.93 -6.97 -9.12
C ALA A 69 -0.29 -6.92 -8.18
N ILE A 70 -0.43 -5.83 -7.41
CA ILE A 70 -1.61 -5.60 -6.56
C ILE A 70 -2.90 -5.50 -7.41
N LEU A 71 -2.84 -4.88 -8.60
CA LEU A 71 -4.02 -4.77 -9.48
C LEU A 71 -4.44 -6.11 -10.10
N LEU A 72 -3.49 -7.03 -10.29
CA LEU A 72 -3.75 -8.35 -10.88
C LEU A 72 -4.31 -9.35 -9.87
N TYR A 73 -3.93 -9.20 -8.60
CA TYR A 73 -4.37 -10.05 -7.49
C TYR A 73 -5.84 -9.79 -7.10
#